data_AF-A0A0R3ISN3-F1
#
_entry.id   AF-A0A0R3ISN3-F1
#
_cell.length_a   1.000
_cell.length_b   1.000
_cell.length_c   1.000
_cell.angle_alpha   90.00
_cell.angle_beta   90.00
_cell.angle_gamma   90.00
#
_symmetry.space_group_name_H-M   'P 1'
#
loop_
_entity.id
_entity.type
_entity.pdbx_description
1 polymer ?
#
loop_
_entity_poly.entity_id
_entity_poly.type
_entity_poly.pdbx_seq_one_letter_code
_entity_poly.pdbx_strand_id
1 'polypeptide(L)'
;MTTLELGLEGHAPVGWSVSLEQARRGDTFLCVTRDSETGRPIVPEILISVVELPDVETSLEVLASSRRAVVADTYDEVRLRRGEFISDRDPEMYGQEISFETKVSQGGRVAIIQSEILVTFPGFKSRVLSFLLTAPESVFEDCALDFRKLFDSILVKESE
;
A
#
# COMPACT_ATOMS: atom_id res chain seq x y z
N MET A 1 -22.00 10.95 -13.53
CA MET A 1 -21.42 9.58 -13.58
C MET A 1 -20.54 9.55 -12.36
N THR A 2 -20.93 8.80 -11.34
CA THR A 2 -20.21 8.89 -10.07
C THR A 2 -18.78 8.38 -10.25
N THR A 3 -17.80 9.18 -9.81
CA THR A 3 -16.38 8.85 -9.87
C THR A 3 -15.75 8.90 -8.48
N LEU A 4 -14.76 8.03 -8.27
CA LEU A 4 -13.98 8.01 -7.03
C LEU A 4 -12.77 8.91 -7.23
N GLU A 5 -12.72 10.01 -6.48
CA GLU A 5 -11.57 10.91 -6.49
C GLU A 5 -10.64 10.54 -5.34
N LEU A 6 -9.42 10.13 -5.71
CA LEU A 6 -8.32 9.99 -4.78
C LEU A 6 -7.60 11.33 -4.69
N GLY A 7 -8.01 12.13 -3.72
CA GLY A 7 -7.28 13.31 -3.29
C GLY A 7 -6.06 12.87 -2.49
N LEU A 8 -4.98 12.50 -3.18
CA LEU A 8 -3.67 12.76 -2.62
C LEU A 8 -3.53 14.28 -2.69
N GLU A 9 -3.30 15.00 -1.59
CA GLU A 9 -2.92 16.43 -1.69
C GLU A 9 -1.62 16.65 -2.48
N GLY A 10 -1.05 15.60 -3.06
CA GLY A 10 -0.46 15.69 -4.39
C GLY A 10 1.04 15.84 -4.38
N HIS A 11 1.70 15.47 -3.28
CA HIS A 11 3.15 15.48 -3.21
C HIS A 11 3.64 14.15 -2.65
N ALA A 12 4.59 13.54 -3.37
CA ALA A 12 5.45 12.52 -2.79
C ALA A 12 6.06 13.09 -1.50
N PRO A 13 6.31 12.25 -0.45
CA PRO A 13 6.94 12.75 0.75
C PRO A 13 8.26 13.47 0.42
N VAL A 14 8.68 14.44 1.24
CA VAL A 14 9.90 15.22 0.95
C VAL A 14 11.10 14.28 0.78
N GLY A 15 11.82 14.41 -0.33
CA GLY A 15 12.94 13.52 -0.68
C GLY A 15 12.51 12.22 -1.37
N TRP A 16 11.27 12.16 -1.87
CA TRP A 16 10.77 11.09 -2.72
C TRP A 16 10.36 11.66 -4.09
N SER A 17 10.65 10.89 -5.13
CA SER A 17 10.28 11.22 -6.51
C SER A 17 9.22 10.25 -7.04
N VAL A 18 8.32 10.76 -7.88
CA VAL A 18 7.32 9.95 -8.57
C VAL A 18 7.97 9.15 -9.72
N SER A 19 7.78 7.84 -9.70
CA SER A 19 8.20 6.92 -10.76
C SER A 19 7.02 6.63 -11.70
N LEU A 20 6.94 7.40 -12.80
CA LEU A 20 5.86 7.27 -13.79
C LEU A 20 5.97 6.00 -14.65
N GLU A 21 7.14 5.37 -14.73
CA GLU A 21 7.35 4.15 -15.51
C GLU A 21 6.79 2.90 -14.80
N GLN A 22 6.90 2.85 -13.47
CA GLN A 22 6.37 1.73 -12.67
C GLN A 22 4.86 1.87 -12.41
N ALA A 23 4.34 3.09 -12.35
CA ALA A 23 2.89 3.35 -12.29
C ALA A 23 2.11 2.87 -13.52
N ARG A 24 2.78 2.45 -14.61
CA ARG A 24 2.11 1.89 -15.81
C ARG A 24 1.92 0.37 -15.77
N ARG A 25 2.24 -0.31 -14.68
CA ARG A 25 2.04 -1.76 -14.53
C ARG A 25 0.69 -2.06 -13.86
N GLY A 26 -0.32 -2.38 -14.67
CA GLY A 26 -1.60 -2.93 -14.19
C GLY A 26 -2.41 -1.93 -13.35
N ASP A 27 -2.72 -2.34 -12.11
CA ASP A 27 -3.62 -1.63 -11.17
C ASP A 27 -2.90 -0.59 -10.30
N THR A 28 -1.60 -0.36 -10.52
CA THR A 28 -0.80 0.63 -9.78
C THR A 28 -1.17 2.04 -10.21
N PHE A 29 -1.65 2.83 -9.25
CA PHE A 29 -2.05 4.22 -9.43
C PHE A 29 -0.86 5.18 -9.29
N LEU A 30 0.02 4.95 -8.31
CA LEU A 30 1.19 5.78 -8.06
C LEU A 30 2.35 4.94 -7.54
N CYS A 31 3.56 5.30 -7.96
CA CYS A 31 4.80 4.75 -7.44
C CYS A 31 5.71 5.92 -7.06
N VAL A 32 6.29 5.88 -5.86
CA VAL A 32 7.30 6.86 -5.42
C VAL A 32 8.53 6.15 -4.86
N THR A 33 9.72 6.68 -5.12
CA THR A 33 11.01 6.13 -4.69
C THR A 33 11.80 7.16 -3.91
N ARG A 34 12.58 6.74 -2.90
CA ARG A 34 13.38 7.65 -2.07
C ARG A 34 14.66 8.10 -2.77
N ASP A 35 14.81 9.42 -2.95
CA ASP A 35 15.88 10.01 -3.76
C ASP A 35 17.27 9.70 -3.21
N SER A 36 17.44 9.75 -1.89
CA SER A 36 18.73 9.55 -1.20
C SER A 36 19.33 8.16 -1.41
N GLU A 37 18.51 7.18 -1.79
CA GLU A 37 18.94 5.80 -1.98
C GLU A 37 19.05 5.42 -3.46
N THR A 38 18.87 6.38 -4.37
CA THR A 38 19.02 6.16 -5.81
C THR A 38 20.42 5.61 -6.12
N GLY A 39 20.49 4.51 -6.86
CA GLY A 39 21.75 3.82 -7.19
C GLY A 39 22.17 2.73 -6.20
N ARG A 40 21.40 2.51 -5.11
CA ARG A 40 21.53 1.30 -4.30
C ARG A 40 20.89 0.09 -5.00
N PRO A 41 21.31 -1.15 -4.65
CA PRO A 41 20.67 -2.36 -5.18
C PRO A 41 19.17 -2.42 -4.89
N ILE A 42 18.76 -1.93 -3.71
CA ILE A 42 17.37 -1.88 -3.28
C ILE A 42 17.06 -0.44 -2.89
N VAL A 43 16.19 0.20 -3.66
CA VAL A 43 15.71 1.56 -3.42
C VAL A 43 14.37 1.46 -2.68
N PRO A 44 14.16 2.20 -1.56
CA PRO A 44 12.86 2.27 -0.92
C PRO A 44 11.79 2.77 -1.88
N GLU A 45 10.64 2.10 -1.86
CA GLU A 45 9.54 2.33 -2.79
C GLU A 45 8.20 2.28 -2.04
N ILE A 46 7.29 3.20 -2.38
CA ILE A 46 5.88 3.13 -1.99
C ILE A 46 5.04 2.98 -3.25
N LEU A 47 4.27 1.89 -3.31
CA LEU A 47 3.30 1.62 -4.37
C LEU A 47 1.88 1.85 -3.83
N ILE A 48 1.08 2.57 -4.61
CA ILE A 48 -0.34 2.80 -4.35
C ILE A 48 -1.12 2.19 -5.50
N SER A 49 -2.09 1.31 -5.22
CA SER A 49 -2.88 0.59 -6.22
C SER A 49 -4.36 0.58 -5.84
N VAL A 50 -5.24 0.55 -6.85
CA VAL A 50 -6.69 0.41 -6.65
C VAL A 50 -7.11 -0.93 -7.23
N VAL A 51 -7.54 -1.85 -6.36
CA VAL A 51 -7.92 -3.21 -6.75
C VAL A 51 -9.44 -3.34 -6.73
N GLU A 52 -10.03 -3.79 -7.83
CA GLU A 52 -11.45 -4.12 -7.87
C GLU A 52 -11.69 -5.46 -7.17
N LEU A 53 -12.68 -5.50 -6.28
CA LEU A 53 -13.11 -6.75 -5.66
C LEU A 53 -14.17 -7.44 -6.52
N PRO A 54 -14.22 -8.78 -6.51
CA PRO A 54 -15.34 -9.51 -7.09
C PRO A 54 -16.66 -9.08 -6.41
N ASP A 55 -17.80 -9.26 -7.09
CA ASP A 55 -19.15 -8.87 -6.62
C ASP A 55 -19.66 -9.70 -5.41
N VAL A 56 -18.77 -10.31 -4.64
CA VAL A 56 -19.08 -11.07 -3.44
C VAL A 56 -18.79 -10.19 -2.24
N GLU A 57 -19.73 -10.17 -1.29
CA GLU A 57 -19.55 -9.48 -0.01
C GLU A 57 -18.28 -9.99 0.68
N THR A 58 -17.24 -9.18 0.67
CA THR A 58 -15.91 -9.55 1.17
C THR A 58 -15.64 -8.75 2.44
N SER A 59 -15.46 -9.44 3.57
CA SER A 59 -15.09 -8.78 4.82
C SER A 59 -13.59 -8.47 4.84
N LEU A 60 -13.19 -7.50 5.68
CA LEU A 60 -11.77 -7.22 5.90
C LEU A 60 -10.99 -8.42 6.44
N GLU A 61 -11.62 -9.27 7.26
CA GLU A 61 -10.98 -10.49 7.74
C GLU A 61 -10.64 -11.46 6.60
N VAL A 62 -11.53 -11.56 5.61
CA VAL A 62 -11.31 -12.38 4.42
C VAL A 62 -10.22 -11.75 3.55
N LEU A 63 -10.19 -10.43 3.39
CA LEU A 63 -9.11 -9.72 2.70
C LEU A 63 -7.77 -9.93 3.41
N ALA A 64 -7.73 -9.78 4.74
CA ALA A 64 -6.55 -9.98 5.57
C ALA A 64 -6.01 -11.41 5.49
N SER A 65 -6.90 -12.40 5.51
CA SER A 65 -6.52 -13.79 5.37
C SER A 65 -5.97 -14.07 3.97
N SER A 66 -6.68 -13.60 2.94
CA SER A 66 -6.27 -13.77 1.53
C SER A 66 -4.93 -13.09 1.24
N ARG A 67 -4.70 -11.89 1.76
CA ARG A 67 -3.42 -11.18 1.61
C ARG A 67 -2.28 -11.90 2.29
N ARG A 68 -2.47 -12.41 3.51
CA ARG A 68 -1.43 -13.20 4.19
C ARG A 68 -1.09 -14.47 3.42
N ALA A 69 -2.08 -15.13 2.81
CA ALA A 69 -1.84 -16.28 1.94
C ALA A 69 -1.02 -15.88 0.70
N VAL A 70 -1.42 -14.81 0.00
CA VAL A 70 -0.67 -14.29 -1.16
C VAL A 70 0.76 -13.91 -0.77
N VAL A 71 0.98 -13.26 0.38
CA VAL A 71 2.31 -12.91 0.88
C VAL A 71 3.15 -14.17 1.08
N ALA A 72 2.58 -15.20 1.72
CA ALA A 72 3.29 -16.46 1.96
C ALA A 72 3.65 -17.20 0.65
N ASP A 73 2.83 -17.06 -0.39
CA ASP A 73 3.05 -17.70 -1.70
C ASP A 73 4.00 -16.89 -2.60
N THR A 74 4.01 -15.56 -2.48
CA THR A 74 4.73 -14.65 -3.38
C THR A 74 6.18 -14.42 -2.92
N TYR A 75 6.41 -14.43 -1.62
CA TYR A 75 7.68 -13.99 -1.02
C TYR A 75 8.42 -15.14 -0.38
N ASP A 76 9.74 -15.17 -0.58
CA ASP A 76 10.61 -16.17 0.04
C ASP A 76 10.98 -15.79 1.48
N GLU A 77 11.08 -16.80 2.35
CA GLU A 77 11.56 -16.66 3.74
C GLU A 77 10.83 -15.57 4.56
N VAL A 78 9.51 -15.48 4.41
CA VAL A 78 8.66 -14.47 5.09
C VAL A 78 8.79 -14.57 6.61
N ARG A 79 9.03 -13.43 7.26
CA ARG A 79 8.95 -13.27 8.72
C ARG A 79 7.90 -12.22 9.05
N LEU A 80 6.73 -12.67 9.52
CA LEU A 80 5.67 -11.76 9.95
C LEU A 80 6.11 -10.99 11.20
N ARG A 81 6.01 -9.65 11.14
CA ARG A 81 6.29 -8.76 12.27
C ARG A 81 4.99 -8.36 12.99
N ARG A 82 3.96 -7.93 12.24
CA ARG A 82 2.70 -7.41 12.80
C ARG A 82 1.55 -7.53 11.80
N GLY A 83 0.32 -7.71 12.28
CA GLY A 83 -0.90 -7.65 11.46
C GLY A 83 -2.05 -7.09 12.30
N GLU A 84 -2.59 -5.94 11.90
CA GLU A 84 -3.59 -5.20 12.70
C GLU A 84 -4.67 -4.56 11.83
N PHE A 85 -5.85 -4.36 12.41
CA PHE A 85 -6.89 -3.53 11.80
C PHE A 85 -6.62 -2.06 12.10
N ILE A 86 -6.76 -1.21 11.09
CA ILE A 86 -6.68 0.25 11.23
C ILE A 86 -8.12 0.73 11.48
N SER A 87 -8.48 0.96 12.74
CA SER A 87 -9.87 1.25 13.15
C SER A 87 -10.23 2.73 13.28
N ASP A 88 -9.28 3.66 13.06
CA ASP A 88 -9.48 5.06 13.48
C ASP A 88 -9.91 6.01 12.35
N ARG A 89 -10.04 5.51 11.12
CA ARG A 89 -10.64 6.24 10.02
C ARG A 89 -12.04 5.68 9.85
N ASP A 90 -13.03 6.57 9.95
CA ASP A 90 -14.43 6.44 9.51
C ASP A 90 -15.03 5.01 9.51
N PRO A 91 -16.16 4.74 10.20
CA PRO A 91 -16.87 3.47 10.04
C PRO A 91 -17.31 3.13 8.60
N GLU A 92 -17.04 3.95 7.58
CA GLU A 92 -17.18 3.61 6.17
C GLU A 92 -15.84 3.35 5.43
N MET A 93 -14.69 3.60 6.07
CA MET A 93 -13.33 3.39 5.54
C MET A 93 -12.49 2.54 6.50
N TYR A 94 -12.82 1.26 6.58
CA TYR A 94 -12.08 0.33 7.41
C TYR A 94 -10.78 -0.13 6.74
N GLY A 95 -9.67 -0.11 7.48
CA GLY A 95 -8.36 -0.51 6.96
C GLY A 95 -7.73 -1.70 7.66
N GLN A 96 -6.70 -2.28 7.02
CA GLN A 96 -5.83 -3.30 7.60
C GLN A 96 -4.38 -2.98 7.30
N GLU A 97 -3.47 -3.47 8.14
CA GLU A 97 -2.02 -3.36 7.96
C GLU A 97 -1.33 -4.70 8.21
N ILE A 98 -0.40 -5.08 7.34
CA ILE A 98 0.46 -6.24 7.50
C ILE A 98 1.91 -5.78 7.36
N SER A 99 2.75 -6.09 8.34
CA SER A 99 4.19 -5.85 8.31
C SER A 99 4.97 -7.16 8.37
N PHE A 100 5.95 -7.31 7.49
CA PHE A 100 6.78 -8.51 7.39
C PHE A 100 8.15 -8.21 6.80
N GLU A 101 9.07 -9.15 6.94
CA GLU A 101 10.34 -9.16 6.20
C GLU A 101 10.38 -10.30 5.19
N THR A 102 11.11 -10.11 4.10
CA THR A 102 11.36 -11.13 3.10
C THR A 102 12.74 -10.95 2.47
N LYS A 103 13.22 -11.99 1.79
CA LYS A 103 14.44 -11.96 1.01
C LYS A 103 14.10 -11.64 -0.45
N VAL A 104 14.78 -10.66 -1.03
CA VAL A 104 14.67 -10.37 -2.46
C VAL A 104 15.68 -11.19 -3.25
N SER A 105 15.37 -11.43 -4.53
CA SER A 105 16.21 -12.20 -5.47
C SER A 105 17.64 -11.69 -5.60
N GLN A 106 17.88 -10.41 -5.31
CA GLN A 106 19.20 -9.78 -5.30
C GLN A 106 20.03 -10.05 -4.02
N GLY A 107 19.54 -10.91 -3.11
CA GLY A 107 20.29 -11.40 -1.95
C GLY A 107 20.18 -10.56 -0.68
N GLY A 108 19.42 -9.45 -0.71
CA GLY A 108 19.13 -8.62 0.47
C GLY A 108 17.83 -9.02 1.18
N ARG A 109 17.70 -8.67 2.46
CA ARG A 109 16.41 -8.65 3.16
C ARG A 109 15.80 -7.26 3.08
N VAL A 110 14.49 -7.24 2.88
CA VAL A 110 13.67 -6.03 2.91
C VAL A 110 12.58 -6.18 3.95
N ALA A 111 12.21 -5.07 4.56
CA ALA A 111 11.02 -4.96 5.37
C ALA A 111 9.91 -4.31 4.53
N ILE A 112 8.69 -4.80 4.73
CA ILE A 112 7.51 -4.44 3.96
C ILE A 112 6.39 -4.07 4.94
N ILE A 113 5.65 -3.00 4.63
CA ILE A 113 4.34 -2.70 5.21
C ILE A 113 3.34 -2.62 4.05
N GLN A 114 2.24 -3.34 4.18
CA GLN A 114 1.08 -3.22 3.32
C GLN A 114 -0.10 -2.71 4.14
N SER A 115 -0.60 -1.53 3.81
CA SER A 115 -1.80 -0.94 4.43
C SER A 115 -2.89 -0.82 3.37
N GLU A 116 -4.07 -1.35 3.66
CA GLU A 116 -5.20 -1.36 2.74
C GLU A 116 -6.42 -0.68 3.36
N ILE A 117 -7.22 -0.02 2.53
CA ILE A 117 -8.52 0.56 2.91
C ILE A 117 -9.58 -0.07 2.02
N LEU A 118 -10.62 -0.66 2.63
CA LEU A 118 -11.80 -1.11 1.92
C LEU A 118 -12.75 0.07 1.71
N VAL A 119 -13.13 0.31 0.47
CA VAL A 119 -13.99 1.41 0.07
C VAL A 119 -15.33 0.85 -0.42
N THR A 120 -16.42 1.25 0.24
CA THR A 120 -17.78 0.74 0.00
C THR A 120 -18.81 1.86 -0.20
N PHE A 121 -18.52 2.84 -1.07
CA PHE A 121 -19.50 3.89 -1.37
C PHE A 121 -20.74 3.34 -2.08
N PRO A 122 -21.95 3.82 -1.73
CA PRO A 122 -23.17 3.46 -2.45
C PRO A 122 -23.08 3.73 -3.96
N GLY A 123 -23.55 2.80 -4.79
CA GLY A 123 -23.51 2.95 -6.25
C GLY A 123 -22.19 2.56 -6.93
N PHE A 124 -21.16 2.17 -6.16
CA PHE A 124 -19.93 1.61 -6.68
C PHE A 124 -19.75 0.13 -6.29
N LYS A 125 -18.99 -0.60 -7.09
CA LYS A 125 -18.40 -1.87 -6.65
C LYS A 125 -17.37 -1.59 -5.57
N SER A 126 -17.29 -2.47 -4.57
CA SER A 126 -16.28 -2.39 -3.52
C SER A 126 -14.87 -2.42 -4.13
N ARG A 127 -14.00 -1.54 -3.63
CA ARG A 127 -12.61 -1.44 -4.08
C ARG A 127 -11.69 -1.47 -2.88
N VAL A 128 -10.47 -1.95 -3.09
CA VAL A 128 -9.40 -1.86 -2.09
C VAL A 128 -8.36 -0.86 -2.59
N LEU A 129 -8.13 0.17 -1.79
CA LEU A 129 -6.99 1.05 -1.97
C LEU A 129 -5.82 0.44 -1.18
N SER A 130 -4.77 0.00 -1.88
CA SER A 130 -3.61 -0.68 -1.29
C SER A 130 -2.38 0.20 -1.37
N PHE A 131 -1.70 0.36 -0.24
CA PHE A 131 -0.41 1.04 -0.10
C PHE A 131 0.62 0.01 0.33
N LEU A 132 1.77 -0.03 -0.34
CA LEU A 132 2.84 -0.99 -0.08
C LEU A 132 4.16 -0.24 0.00
N LEU A 133 4.77 -0.17 1.19
CA LEU A 133 6.14 0.26 1.38
C LEU A 133 7.07 -0.97 1.31
N THR A 134 8.11 -0.89 0.50
CA THR A 134 9.25 -1.83 0.52
C THR A 134 10.52 -1.04 0.77
N ALA A 135 11.30 -1.40 1.79
CA ALA A 135 12.60 -0.77 2.02
C ALA A 135 13.62 -1.71 2.69
N PRO A 136 14.93 -1.45 2.53
CA PRO A 136 15.96 -2.10 3.33
C PRO A 136 15.77 -1.81 4.82
N GLU A 137 16.08 -2.79 5.67
CA GLU A 137 15.91 -2.68 7.14
C GLU A 137 16.62 -1.46 7.74
N SER A 138 17.81 -1.11 7.21
CA SER A 138 18.62 0.01 7.72
C SER A 138 17.97 1.39 7.60
N VAL A 139 16.99 1.55 6.72
CA VAL A 139 16.28 2.82 6.47
C VAL A 139 14.77 2.69 6.64
N PHE A 140 14.30 1.52 7.07
CA PHE A 140 12.89 1.16 7.05
C PHE A 140 12.05 2.04 7.99
N GLU A 141 12.51 2.29 9.22
CA GLU A 141 11.79 3.11 10.20
C GLU A 141 11.55 4.54 9.69
N ASP A 142 12.56 5.15 9.07
CA ASP A 142 12.42 6.48 8.46
C ASP A 142 11.40 6.46 7.31
N CYS A 143 11.46 5.43 6.46
CA CYS A 143 10.52 5.29 5.35
C CYS A 143 9.09 4.99 5.83
N ALA A 144 8.94 4.27 6.94
CA ALA A 144 7.66 3.95 7.55
C ALA A 144 6.96 5.21 8.08
N LEU A 145 7.72 6.18 8.61
CA LEU A 145 7.18 7.48 9.02
C LEU A 145 6.65 8.28 7.83
N ASP A 146 7.40 8.32 6.71
CA ASP A 146 6.97 9.00 5.49
C ASP A 146 5.77 8.31 4.85
N PHE A 147 5.79 6.98 4.81
CA PHE A 147 4.68 6.14 4.38
C PHE A 147 3.42 6.42 5.21
N ARG A 148 3.54 6.49 6.54
CA ARG A 148 2.39 6.73 7.41
C ARG A 148 1.79 8.10 7.16
N LYS A 149 2.60 9.15 6.96
CA LYS A 149 2.10 10.50 6.60
C LYS A 149 1.36 10.50 5.26
N LEU A 150 1.87 9.77 4.27
CA LEU A 150 1.25 9.65 2.95
C LEU A 150 -0.06 8.86 3.01
N PHE A 151 -0.06 7.73 3.71
CA PHE A 151 -1.28 6.99 4.00
C PHE A 151 -2.27 7.88 4.75
N ASP A 152 -1.78 8.69 5.69
CA ASP A 152 -2.64 9.52 6.51
C ASP A 152 -3.23 10.74 5.77
N SER A 153 -2.58 11.22 4.70
CA SER A 153 -3.03 12.36 3.91
C SER A 153 -4.04 12.02 2.81
N ILE A 154 -4.32 10.73 2.57
CA ILE A 154 -5.28 10.34 1.54
C ILE A 154 -6.68 10.81 1.91
N LEU A 155 -7.31 11.51 0.97
CA LEU A 155 -8.74 11.83 0.98
C LEU A 155 -9.41 11.03 -0.13
N VAL A 156 -10.39 10.22 0.23
CA VAL A 156 -11.23 9.50 -0.74
C VAL A 156 -12.59 10.19 -0.77
N LYS A 157 -13.01 10.69 -1.93
CA LYS A 157 -14.29 11.40 -2.09
C LYS A 157 -15.11 10.82 -3.24
N GLU A 158 -16.42 10.85 -3.06
CA GLU A 158 -17.40 10.65 -4.11
C GLU A 158 -17.61 11.96 -4.87
N SER A 159 -17.62 11.91 -6.20
CA SER A 159 -17.84 13.05 -7.11
C SER A 159 -18.88 12.68 -8.17
N GLU A 160 -19.83 13.59 -8.46
CA GLU A 160 -21.03 13.36 -9.31
C GLU A 160 -20.80 13.48 -10.83
#